data_AF-A0A1G2FHZ3-F1
#
_entry.id   AF-A0A1G2FHZ3-F1
#
_cell.length_a   1.000
_cell.length_b   1.000
_cell.length_c   1.000
_cell.angle_alpha   90.00
_cell.angle_beta   90.00
_cell.angle_gamma   90.00
#
_symmetry.space_group_name_H-M   'P 1'
#
loop_
_entity.id
_entity.type
_entity.pdbx_description
1 polymer ?
#
loop_
_entity_poly.entity_id
_entity_poly.type
_entity_poly.pdbx_seq_one_letter_code
_entity_poly.pdbx_strand_id
1 'polypeptide(L)'
;MNNFKLLTQEQLKDPVVAEKIKKLAGDIIRHMMTKEAYNLFLNLEKSLAAVNLKTAFPKLAQEYERLVIQLKLTALPMLNNEETVRVIKEHFLESLEVNIFNGFKVNIDIENRLTAKLFSIPLTPRDDLRQGLQSAVQNNQQKIGALTISQWISDYNNFSHPDQRTNISPREYLLSSRQVSGLSEEDKNKLYTLFHVYDHLLLVTPVMSEEEMREIIGSPARSPVQKPMPTKPEKPALPLTAQPHPLPPLPVRPPMPPSTQPPPPLSSAYESRRTIRLRDDRYLEPIEEMSRPKQTEPRIEGNVVDLKSR
;
A
#
# COMPACT_ATOMS: atom_id res chain seq x y z
N MET A 1 -5.60 -25.94 9.27
CA MET A 1 -6.62 -25.30 10.14
C MET A 1 -6.17 -25.44 11.59
N ASN A 2 -5.60 -24.38 12.16
CA ASN A 2 -5.21 -24.38 13.57
C ASN A 2 -6.43 -23.99 14.43
N ASN A 3 -7.09 -24.99 15.03
CA ASN A 3 -8.13 -24.74 16.04
C ASN A 3 -7.45 -24.25 17.32
N PHE A 4 -7.31 -22.94 17.44
CA PHE A 4 -6.87 -22.32 18.68
C PHE A 4 -7.98 -22.50 19.73
N LYS A 5 -7.74 -23.34 20.74
CA LYS A 5 -8.70 -23.54 21.83
C LYS A 5 -8.66 -22.34 22.77
N LEU A 6 -9.78 -22.07 23.45
CA LEU A 6 -9.84 -21.06 24.51
C LEU A 6 -8.79 -21.37 25.58
N LEU A 7 -8.05 -20.34 25.99
CA LEU A 7 -6.97 -20.47 26.96
C LEU A 7 -7.50 -20.24 28.37
N THR A 8 -7.02 -21.03 29.31
CA THR A 8 -7.30 -20.86 30.75
C THR A 8 -6.47 -19.71 31.33
N GLN A 9 -6.87 -19.22 32.50
CA GLN A 9 -6.14 -18.18 33.22
C GLN A 9 -4.67 -18.52 33.47
N GLU A 10 -4.38 -19.76 33.88
CA GLU A 10 -3.01 -20.19 34.15
C GLU A 10 -2.17 -20.28 32.87
N GLN A 11 -2.78 -20.71 31.76
CA GLN A 11 -2.12 -20.71 30.46
C GLN A 11 -1.81 -19.30 29.96
N LEU A 12 -2.68 -18.32 30.18
CA LEU A 12 -2.41 -16.93 29.78
C LEU A 12 -1.31 -16.27 30.60
N LYS A 13 -1.03 -16.76 31.82
CA LYS A 13 0.06 -16.25 32.67
C LYS A 13 1.40 -16.95 32.37
N ASP A 14 1.35 -18.15 31.81
CA ASP A 14 2.55 -18.92 31.51
C ASP A 14 3.41 -18.20 30.45
N PRO A 15 4.65 -17.80 30.78
CA PRO A 15 5.53 -17.09 29.84
C PRO A 15 5.81 -17.91 28.58
N VAL A 16 5.86 -19.25 28.67
CA VAL A 16 6.07 -20.13 27.53
C VAL A 16 4.88 -20.09 26.58
N VAL A 17 3.67 -20.05 27.13
CA VAL A 17 2.44 -19.92 26.33
C VAL A 17 2.35 -18.53 25.72
N ALA A 18 2.63 -17.47 26.49
CA ALA A 18 2.66 -16.10 25.99
C ALA A 18 3.62 -15.94 24.80
N GLU A 19 4.83 -16.48 24.89
CA GLU A 19 5.79 -16.45 23.78
C GLU A 19 5.34 -17.26 22.56
N LYS A 20 4.69 -18.41 22.76
CA LYS A 20 4.08 -19.17 21.66
C LYS A 20 3.00 -18.38 20.94
N ILE A 21 2.16 -17.65 21.69
CA ILE A 21 1.10 -16.81 21.12
C ILE A 21 1.71 -15.66 20.33
N LYS A 22 2.69 -14.95 20.89
CA LYS A 22 3.39 -13.85 20.21
C LYS A 22 4.05 -14.32 18.92
N LYS A 23 4.71 -15.49 18.94
CA LYS A 23 5.33 -16.08 17.75
C LYS A 23 4.28 -16.41 16.68
N LEU A 24 3.20 -17.10 17.07
CA LEU A 24 2.11 -17.43 16.14
C LEU A 24 1.47 -16.17 15.54
N ALA A 25 1.19 -15.16 16.35
CA ALA A 25 0.64 -13.90 15.90
C ALA A 25 1.62 -13.17 14.96
N GLY A 26 2.90 -13.15 15.29
CA GLY A 26 3.95 -12.59 14.43
C GLY A 26 3.99 -13.25 13.05
N ASP A 27 3.92 -14.58 12.98
CA ASP A 27 3.87 -15.32 11.72
C ASP A 27 2.59 -14.99 10.92
N ILE A 28 1.43 -14.96 11.59
CA ILE A 28 0.14 -14.59 10.99
C ILE A 28 0.18 -13.18 10.40
N ILE A 29 0.67 -12.19 11.15
CA ILE A 29 0.73 -10.79 10.72
C ILE A 29 1.72 -10.65 9.57
N ARG A 30 2.92 -11.26 9.69
CA ARG A 30 3.95 -11.23 8.65
C ARG A 30 3.45 -11.78 7.32
N HIS A 31 2.70 -12.87 7.36
CA HIS A 31 2.16 -13.52 6.16
C HIS A 31 0.75 -13.02 5.79
N MET A 32 0.28 -11.96 6.45
CA MET A 32 -1.00 -11.33 6.17
C MET A 32 -2.20 -12.32 6.20
N MET A 33 -2.14 -13.33 7.06
CA MET A 33 -3.13 -14.42 7.15
C MET A 33 -4.43 -13.94 7.80
N THR A 34 -5.36 -13.41 7.00
CA THR A 34 -6.57 -12.72 7.46
C THR A 34 -7.47 -13.59 8.34
N LYS A 35 -7.73 -14.83 7.94
CA LYS A 35 -8.65 -15.74 8.64
C LYS A 35 -8.08 -16.21 9.96
N GLU A 36 -6.78 -16.51 9.98
CA GLU A 36 -6.05 -16.92 11.16
C GLU A 36 -5.94 -15.76 12.15
N ALA A 37 -5.69 -14.55 11.67
CA ALA A 37 -5.74 -13.34 12.50
C ALA A 37 -7.13 -13.16 13.14
N TYR A 38 -8.19 -13.32 12.35
CA TYR A 38 -9.58 -13.22 12.81
C TYR A 38 -9.89 -14.21 13.94
N ASN A 39 -9.57 -15.49 13.71
CA ASN A 39 -9.81 -16.54 14.70
C ASN A 39 -8.96 -16.33 15.96
N LEU A 40 -7.70 -15.92 15.81
CA LEU A 40 -6.80 -15.74 16.95
C LEU A 40 -7.25 -14.59 17.84
N PHE A 41 -7.57 -13.41 17.28
CA PHE A 41 -7.99 -12.28 18.11
C PHE A 41 -9.30 -12.59 18.83
N LEU A 42 -10.28 -13.22 18.16
CA LEU A 42 -11.56 -13.56 18.77
C LEU A 42 -11.39 -14.49 19.98
N ASN A 43 -10.55 -15.52 19.83
CA ASN A 43 -10.31 -16.47 20.91
C ASN A 43 -9.49 -15.83 22.04
N LEU A 44 -8.54 -14.97 21.70
CA LEU A 44 -7.72 -14.26 22.68
C LEU A 44 -8.55 -13.24 23.48
N GLU A 45 -9.38 -12.43 22.83
CA GLU A 45 -10.31 -11.50 23.51
C GLU A 45 -11.26 -12.23 24.46
N LYS A 46 -11.86 -13.35 24.02
CA LYS A 46 -12.72 -14.18 24.88
C LYS A 46 -11.97 -14.71 26.10
N SER A 47 -10.74 -15.18 25.90
CA SER A 47 -9.91 -15.71 26.98
C SER A 47 -9.47 -14.60 27.96
N LEU A 48 -9.14 -13.41 27.45
CA LEU A 48 -8.77 -12.24 28.26
C LEU A 48 -9.97 -11.68 29.03
N ALA A 49 -11.16 -11.64 28.44
CA ALA A 49 -12.38 -11.18 29.12
C ALA A 49 -12.80 -12.08 30.28
N ALA A 50 -12.48 -13.38 30.21
CA ALA A 50 -12.74 -14.34 31.26
C ALA A 50 -11.76 -14.23 32.46
N VAL A 51 -10.75 -13.36 32.39
CA VAL A 51 -9.63 -13.34 33.34
C VAL A 51 -9.29 -11.92 33.80
N ASN A 52 -9.08 -11.74 35.11
CA ASN A 52 -8.62 -10.47 35.68
C ASN A 52 -7.09 -10.25 35.53
N LEU A 53 -6.59 -10.34 34.29
CA LEU A 53 -5.17 -10.15 33.97
C LEU A 53 -4.70 -8.71 34.21
N LYS A 54 -5.57 -7.72 33.99
CA LYS A 54 -5.26 -6.29 34.17
C LYS A 54 -4.79 -5.95 35.58
N THR A 55 -5.41 -6.55 36.59
CA THR A 55 -5.09 -6.29 38.00
C THR A 55 -3.84 -7.05 38.45
N ALA A 56 -3.68 -8.30 38.00
CA ALA A 56 -2.61 -9.17 38.47
C ALA A 56 -1.29 -9.00 37.70
N PHE A 57 -1.35 -8.78 36.38
CA PHE A 57 -0.19 -8.70 35.49
C PHE A 57 -0.39 -7.59 34.45
N PRO A 58 -0.35 -6.31 34.85
CA PRO A 58 -0.71 -5.18 33.98
C PRO A 58 0.15 -5.08 32.71
N LYS A 59 1.45 -5.38 32.81
CA LYS A 59 2.36 -5.38 31.66
C LYS A 59 1.97 -6.44 30.62
N LEU A 60 1.72 -7.66 31.07
CA LEU A 60 1.31 -8.77 30.21
C LEU A 60 -0.06 -8.51 29.58
N ALA A 61 -0.99 -7.92 30.33
CA ALA A 61 -2.28 -7.50 29.81
C ALA A 61 -2.12 -6.47 28.67
N GLN A 62 -1.24 -5.47 28.84
CA GLN A 62 -0.96 -4.48 27.81
C GLN A 62 -0.32 -5.10 26.56
N GLU A 63 0.58 -6.07 26.72
CA GLU A 63 1.17 -6.81 25.60
C GLU A 63 0.10 -7.57 24.79
N TYR A 64 -0.82 -8.24 25.48
CA TYR A 64 -1.93 -8.92 24.84
C TYR A 64 -2.91 -7.96 24.15
N GLU A 65 -3.22 -6.83 24.77
CA GLU A 65 -4.07 -5.80 24.15
C GLU A 65 -3.46 -5.28 22.84
N ARG A 66 -2.16 -4.96 22.84
CA ARG A 66 -1.45 -4.55 21.61
C ARG A 66 -1.48 -5.64 20.55
N LEU A 67 -1.28 -6.90 20.95
CA LEU A 67 -1.31 -8.02 20.03
C LEU A 67 -2.70 -8.22 19.41
N VAL A 68 -3.77 -8.10 20.20
CA VAL A 68 -5.16 -8.14 19.73
C VAL A 68 -5.42 -7.04 18.71
N ILE A 69 -4.97 -5.80 18.98
CA ILE A 69 -5.14 -4.67 18.06
C ILE A 69 -4.47 -4.97 16.70
N GLN A 70 -3.23 -5.46 16.71
CA GLN A 70 -2.51 -5.81 15.48
C GLN A 70 -3.18 -6.94 14.70
N LEU A 71 -3.71 -7.94 15.40
CA LEU A 71 -4.47 -9.02 14.78
C LEU A 71 -5.80 -8.51 14.19
N LYS A 72 -6.51 -7.59 14.87
CA LYS A 72 -7.72 -6.94 14.34
C LYS A 72 -7.42 -6.14 13.08
N LEU A 73 -6.35 -5.35 13.08
CA LEU A 73 -5.90 -4.60 11.91
C LEU A 73 -5.55 -5.54 10.74
N THR A 74 -4.88 -6.66 11.01
CA THR A 74 -4.59 -7.69 10.00
C THR A 74 -5.86 -8.37 9.48
N ALA A 75 -6.85 -8.56 10.35
CA ALA A 75 -8.12 -9.22 10.07
C ALA A 75 -9.21 -8.28 9.52
N LEU A 76 -8.92 -6.99 9.29
CA LEU A 76 -9.87 -5.96 8.84
C LEU A 76 -10.84 -6.44 7.74
N PRO A 77 -10.41 -7.14 6.67
CA PRO A 77 -11.32 -7.61 5.62
C PRO A 77 -12.45 -8.53 6.09
N MET A 78 -12.30 -9.18 7.24
CA MET A 78 -13.30 -10.10 7.82
C MET A 78 -14.12 -9.48 8.95
N LEU A 79 -13.78 -8.27 9.40
CA LEU A 79 -14.57 -7.56 10.41
C LEU A 79 -15.88 -7.05 9.80
N ASN A 80 -16.90 -6.86 10.63
CA ASN A 80 -18.09 -6.11 10.20
C ASN A 80 -17.75 -4.62 10.00
N ASN A 81 -18.65 -3.87 9.36
CA ASN A 81 -18.37 -2.49 8.96
C ASN A 81 -18.19 -1.58 10.18
N GLU A 82 -19.03 -1.74 11.20
CA GLU A 82 -19.01 -0.96 12.44
C GLU A 82 -17.70 -1.16 13.21
N GLU A 83 -17.26 -2.41 13.34
CA GLU A 83 -16.00 -2.79 13.96
C GLU A 83 -14.81 -2.26 13.18
N THR A 84 -14.87 -2.32 11.84
CA THR A 84 -13.82 -1.79 10.96
C THR A 84 -13.63 -0.29 11.21
N VAL A 85 -14.73 0.48 11.19
CA VAL A 85 -14.69 1.92 11.47
C VAL A 85 -14.17 2.19 12.88
N ARG A 86 -14.61 1.41 13.88
CA ARG A 86 -14.15 1.58 15.27
C ARG A 86 -12.65 1.32 15.42
N VAL A 87 -12.15 0.21 14.86
CA VAL A 87 -10.72 -0.14 14.91
C VAL A 87 -9.88 0.95 14.24
N ILE A 88 -10.31 1.49 13.10
CA ILE A 88 -9.60 2.58 12.43
C ILE A 88 -9.70 3.89 13.22
N LYS A 89 -10.82 4.18 13.86
CA LYS A 89 -10.98 5.38 14.69
C LYS A 89 -10.05 5.37 15.90
N GLU A 90 -9.90 4.21 16.54
CA GLU A 90 -9.21 4.07 17.83
C GLU A 90 -7.74 3.67 17.68
N HIS A 91 -7.41 2.91 16.63
CA HIS A 91 -6.13 2.21 16.48
C HIS A 91 -5.49 2.37 15.10
N PHE A 92 -5.71 3.48 14.41
CA PHE A 92 -5.09 3.71 13.10
C PHE A 92 -3.56 3.77 13.19
N LEU A 93 -3.02 4.47 14.19
CA LEU A 93 -1.59 4.70 14.32
C LEU A 93 -0.80 3.38 14.43
N GLU A 94 -1.35 2.39 15.14
CA GLU A 94 -0.77 1.06 15.32
C GLU A 94 -0.63 0.29 13.99
N SER A 95 -1.41 0.67 12.98
CA SER A 95 -1.26 0.12 11.61
C SER A 95 -0.09 0.73 10.84
N LEU A 96 0.39 1.90 11.27
CA LEU A 96 1.53 2.62 10.68
C LEU A 96 2.85 2.30 11.39
N GLU A 97 2.81 1.58 12.52
CA GLU A 97 3.97 1.23 13.31
C GLU A 97 4.71 0.02 12.73
N VAL A 98 6.05 0.11 12.75
CA VAL A 98 6.91 -1.04 12.44
C VAL A 98 7.05 -1.89 13.70
N ASN A 99 6.48 -3.08 13.66
CA ASN A 99 6.52 -4.01 14.77
C ASN A 99 7.68 -4.99 14.64
N ILE A 100 8.26 -5.42 15.75
CA ILE A 100 9.34 -6.40 15.75
C ILE A 100 8.82 -7.70 16.34
N PHE A 101 8.76 -8.74 15.51
CA PHE A 101 8.43 -10.10 15.92
C PHE A 101 9.62 -11.00 15.65
N ASN A 102 10.19 -11.59 16.70
CA ASN A 102 11.32 -12.52 16.59
C ASN A 102 12.51 -11.97 15.77
N GLY A 103 12.81 -10.67 15.94
CA GLY A 103 13.89 -10.00 15.19
C GLY A 103 13.54 -9.57 13.77
N PHE A 104 12.33 -9.87 13.27
CA PHE A 104 11.85 -9.42 11.97
C PHE A 104 10.98 -8.17 12.11
N LYS A 105 11.23 -7.17 11.26
CA LYS A 105 10.36 -6.01 11.09
C LYS A 105 9.11 -6.43 10.31
N VAL A 106 7.95 -6.20 10.89
CA VAL A 106 6.65 -6.52 10.32
C VAL A 106 5.83 -5.23 10.31
N ASN A 107 5.29 -4.89 9.14
CA ASN A 107 4.38 -3.77 8.96
C ASN A 107 3.02 -4.30 8.50
N ILE A 108 1.94 -3.69 8.97
CA ILE A 108 0.59 -3.99 8.48
C ILE A 108 0.34 -3.14 7.25
N ASP A 109 0.11 -3.79 6.11
CA ASP A 109 -0.25 -3.10 4.88
C ASP A 109 -1.72 -2.66 4.92
N ILE A 110 -1.96 -1.56 5.64
CA ILE A 110 -3.30 -1.07 5.95
C ILE A 110 -4.08 -0.67 4.70
N GLU A 111 -3.41 -0.12 3.68
CA GLU A 111 -4.04 0.24 2.41
C GLU A 111 -4.62 -0.99 1.72
N ASN A 112 -3.81 -2.05 1.60
CA ASN A 112 -4.29 -3.32 1.02
C ASN A 112 -5.39 -3.98 1.88
N ARG A 113 -5.34 -3.82 3.21
CA ARG A 113 -6.42 -4.33 4.09
C ARG A 113 -7.73 -3.61 3.89
N LEU A 114 -7.71 -2.28 3.85
CA LEU A 114 -8.90 -1.47 3.58
C LEU A 114 -9.43 -1.72 2.16
N THR A 115 -8.54 -1.83 1.18
CA THR A 115 -8.88 -2.22 -0.20
C THR A 115 -9.62 -3.56 -0.18
N ALA A 116 -9.03 -4.62 0.37
CA ALA A 116 -9.66 -5.94 0.43
C ALA A 116 -11.03 -5.92 1.16
N LYS A 117 -11.18 -5.12 2.21
CA LYS A 117 -12.45 -4.92 2.90
C LYS A 117 -13.51 -4.22 2.02
N LEU A 118 -13.13 -3.18 1.29
CA LEU A 118 -14.05 -2.47 0.40
C LEU A 118 -14.47 -3.36 -0.79
N PHE A 119 -13.55 -4.17 -1.33
CA PHE A 119 -13.85 -5.11 -2.41
C PHE A 119 -14.68 -6.32 -1.98
N SER A 120 -14.72 -6.66 -0.69
CA SER A 120 -15.51 -7.80 -0.18
C SER A 120 -16.98 -7.50 0.06
N ILE A 121 -17.41 -6.23 -0.10
CA ILE A 121 -18.78 -5.78 0.12
C ILE A 121 -19.45 -5.22 -1.15
N PRO A 122 -20.79 -5.32 -1.28
CA PRO A 122 -21.55 -4.71 -2.37
C PRO A 122 -21.37 -3.19 -2.43
N LEU A 123 -21.72 -2.57 -3.57
CA LEU A 123 -21.41 -1.16 -3.86
C LEU A 123 -22.04 -0.16 -2.87
N THR A 124 -23.35 -0.24 -2.58
CA THR A 124 -24.00 0.70 -1.65
C THR A 124 -23.39 0.68 -0.24
N PRO A 125 -23.26 -0.47 0.47
CA PRO A 125 -22.63 -0.48 1.79
C PRO A 125 -21.12 -0.18 1.75
N ARG A 126 -20.48 -0.20 0.57
CA ARG A 126 -19.09 0.20 0.38
C ARG A 126 -18.90 1.70 0.54
N ASP A 127 -19.81 2.49 -0.03
CA ASP A 127 -19.72 3.95 0.05
C ASP A 127 -19.99 4.43 1.47
N ASP A 128 -20.99 3.85 2.16
CA ASP A 128 -21.25 4.11 3.58
C ASP A 128 -20.04 3.77 4.45
N LEU A 129 -19.42 2.60 4.23
CA LEU A 129 -18.20 2.22 4.95
C LEU A 129 -17.06 3.19 4.66
N ARG A 130 -16.87 3.59 3.40
CA ARG A 130 -15.82 4.53 3.00
C ARG A 130 -16.01 5.88 3.69
N GLN A 131 -17.23 6.43 3.73
CA GLN A 131 -17.52 7.66 4.44
C GLN A 131 -17.26 7.52 5.95
N GLY A 132 -17.62 6.38 6.53
CA GLY A 132 -17.31 6.06 7.93
C GLY A 132 -15.81 6.04 8.21
N LEU A 133 -15.02 5.42 7.33
CA LEU A 133 -13.56 5.35 7.42
C LEU A 133 -12.90 6.72 7.23
N GLN A 134 -13.34 7.50 6.24
CA GLN A 134 -12.89 8.88 6.05
C GLN A 134 -13.12 9.70 7.32
N SER A 135 -14.33 9.64 7.87
CA SER A 135 -14.69 10.35 9.10
C SER A 135 -13.86 9.87 10.30
N ALA A 136 -13.58 8.56 10.38
CA ALA A 136 -12.74 7.99 11.43
C ALA A 136 -11.31 8.56 11.38
N VAL A 137 -10.69 8.63 10.19
CA VAL A 137 -9.34 9.18 10.01
C VAL A 137 -9.32 10.70 10.23
N GLN A 138 -10.28 11.44 9.66
CA GLN A 138 -10.36 12.90 9.79
C GLN A 138 -10.54 13.38 11.22
N ASN A 139 -11.20 12.59 12.07
CA ASN A 139 -11.45 12.94 13.48
C ASN A 139 -10.50 12.23 14.45
N ASN A 140 -9.50 11.51 13.95
CA ASN A 140 -8.60 10.71 14.77
C ASN A 140 -7.67 11.60 15.63
N GLN A 141 -7.64 11.31 16.94
CA GLN A 141 -6.90 12.08 17.96
C GLN A 141 -5.53 11.50 18.32
N GLN A 142 -5.14 10.36 17.72
CA GLN A 142 -3.80 9.80 17.88
C GLN A 142 -2.77 10.77 17.28
N LYS A 143 -1.56 10.80 17.84
CA LYS A 143 -0.54 11.80 17.51
C LYS A 143 0.60 11.21 16.70
N ILE A 144 1.07 11.97 15.71
CA ILE A 144 2.32 11.73 15.00
C ILE A 144 3.18 12.99 15.22
N GLY A 145 4.27 12.84 15.97
CA GLY A 145 5.03 13.98 16.48
C GLY A 145 4.17 14.89 17.38
N ALA A 146 4.11 16.18 17.05
CA ALA A 146 3.42 17.18 17.85
C ALA A 146 1.90 17.30 17.57
N LEU A 147 1.44 16.87 16.39
CA LEU A 147 0.06 17.05 15.96
C LEU A 147 -0.73 15.74 15.98
N THR A 148 -2.04 15.87 16.10
CA THR A 148 -2.99 14.77 15.89
C THR A 148 -3.12 14.42 14.41
N ILE A 149 -3.55 13.21 14.09
CA ILE A 149 -3.88 12.80 12.72
C ILE A 149 -4.91 13.75 12.10
N SER A 150 -5.95 14.14 12.85
CA SER A 150 -6.94 15.13 12.40
C SER A 150 -6.29 16.46 11.96
N GLN A 151 -5.35 16.98 12.74
CA GLN A 151 -4.61 18.21 12.40
C GLN A 151 -3.71 18.03 11.18
N TRP A 152 -3.04 16.88 11.04
CA TRP A 152 -2.23 16.56 9.85
C TRP A 152 -3.08 16.50 8.58
N ILE A 153 -4.24 15.84 8.65
CA ILE A 153 -5.18 15.78 7.52
C ILE A 153 -5.69 17.18 7.16
N SER A 154 -6.01 18.02 8.16
CA SER A 154 -6.41 19.40 7.91
C SER A 154 -5.31 20.22 7.25
N ASP A 155 -4.05 20.09 7.70
CA ASP A 155 -2.91 20.81 7.12
C ASP A 155 -2.66 20.36 5.67
N TYR A 156 -2.76 19.05 5.40
CA TYR A 156 -2.64 18.49 4.05
C TYR A 156 -3.78 18.95 3.12
N ASN A 157 -5.02 19.05 3.63
CA ASN A 157 -6.17 19.64 2.94
C ASN A 157 -5.97 21.12 2.59
N ASN A 158 -5.28 21.87 3.44
CA ASN A 158 -4.96 23.27 3.16
C ASN A 158 -3.78 23.44 2.19
N PHE A 159 -2.87 22.46 2.12
CA PHE A 159 -1.75 22.46 1.20
C PHE A 159 -2.18 22.22 -0.26
N SER A 160 -3.04 21.22 -0.48
CA SER A 160 -3.54 20.88 -1.82
C SER A 160 -4.96 20.35 -1.72
N HIS A 161 -5.86 20.87 -2.57
CA HIS A 161 -7.25 20.42 -2.62
C HIS A 161 -7.32 18.97 -3.10
N PRO A 162 -8.17 18.10 -2.51
CA PRO A 162 -8.30 16.69 -2.90
C PRO A 162 -8.34 16.41 -4.41
N ASP A 163 -9.13 17.18 -5.16
CA ASP A 163 -9.31 16.98 -6.62
C ASP A 163 -8.05 17.25 -7.47
N GLN A 164 -7.04 17.91 -6.89
CA GLN A 164 -5.79 18.26 -7.56
C GLN A 164 -4.65 17.32 -7.16
N ARG A 165 -4.88 16.42 -6.20
CA ARG A 165 -3.84 15.54 -5.69
C ARG A 165 -3.53 14.42 -6.65
N THR A 166 -2.27 14.05 -6.64
CA THR A 166 -1.75 12.91 -7.36
C THR A 166 -0.95 12.03 -6.41
N ASN A 167 -0.50 10.87 -6.86
CA ASN A 167 0.31 9.95 -6.06
C ASN A 167 1.64 10.56 -5.54
N ILE A 168 2.07 11.71 -6.06
CA ILE A 168 3.27 12.41 -5.57
C ILE A 168 2.96 13.48 -4.51
N SER A 169 1.71 13.91 -4.37
CA SER A 169 1.31 15.00 -3.46
C SER A 169 1.69 14.76 -2.00
N PRO A 170 1.63 13.52 -1.45
CA PRO A 170 2.17 13.25 -0.12
C PRO A 170 3.66 13.58 0.00
N ARG A 171 4.47 13.29 -1.02
CA ARG A 171 5.91 13.60 -1.01
C ARG A 171 6.17 15.09 -1.10
N GLU A 172 5.45 15.77 -1.98
CA GLU A 172 5.55 17.23 -2.14
C GLU A 172 5.22 17.95 -0.83
N TYR A 173 4.17 17.51 -0.14
CA TYR A 173 3.82 18.02 1.18
C TYR A 173 4.93 17.79 2.22
N LEU A 174 5.48 16.57 2.30
CA LEU A 174 6.55 16.24 3.25
C LEU A 174 7.85 17.03 3.01
N LEU A 175 8.10 17.47 1.77
CA LEU A 175 9.28 18.26 1.40
C LEU A 175 9.09 19.77 1.61
N SER A 176 7.84 20.27 1.57
CA SER A 176 7.55 21.70 1.56
C SER A 176 6.96 22.23 2.85
N SER A 177 6.25 21.40 3.62
CA SER A 177 5.58 21.83 4.85
C SER A 177 6.59 22.10 5.97
N ARG A 178 6.49 23.30 6.57
CA ARG A 178 7.30 23.68 7.73
C ARG A 178 7.03 22.78 8.93
N GLN A 179 5.79 22.28 9.06
CA GLN A 179 5.39 21.43 10.18
C GLN A 179 6.15 20.09 10.19
N VAL A 180 6.59 19.63 9.02
CA VAL A 180 7.29 18.34 8.82
C VAL A 180 8.79 18.45 9.11
N SER A 181 9.36 19.66 9.09
CA SER A 181 10.81 19.88 9.21
C SER A 181 11.44 19.33 10.50
N GLY A 182 10.68 19.24 11.59
CA GLY A 182 11.12 18.71 12.88
C GLY A 182 10.80 17.24 13.15
N LEU A 183 10.21 16.51 12.18
CA LEU A 183 9.81 15.12 12.38
C LEU A 183 10.97 14.14 12.13
N SER A 184 10.93 13.02 12.86
CA SER A 184 11.80 11.88 12.59
C SER A 184 11.47 11.25 11.22
N GLU A 185 12.42 10.53 10.61
CA GLU A 185 12.15 9.80 9.37
C GLU A 185 11.07 8.72 9.54
N GLU A 186 10.95 8.15 10.74
CA GLU A 186 9.86 7.23 11.06
C GLU A 186 8.50 7.93 11.01
N ASP A 187 8.37 9.10 11.63
CA ASP A 187 7.13 9.87 11.62
C ASP A 187 6.79 10.38 10.21
N LYS A 188 7.80 10.78 9.42
CA LYS A 188 7.59 11.14 8.00
C LYS A 188 7.05 9.96 7.19
N ASN A 189 7.54 8.75 7.42
CA ASN A 189 7.03 7.54 6.78
C ASN A 189 5.59 7.21 7.23
N LYS A 190 5.26 7.42 8.51
CA LYS A 190 3.89 7.30 9.02
C LYS A 190 2.96 8.30 8.32
N LEU A 191 3.38 9.56 8.21
CA LEU A 191 2.62 10.60 7.50
C LEU A 191 2.44 10.28 6.01
N TYR A 192 3.50 9.81 5.33
CA TYR A 192 3.42 9.38 3.95
C TYR A 192 2.32 8.33 3.75
N THR A 193 2.33 7.30 4.60
CA THR A 193 1.34 6.22 4.55
C THR A 193 -0.06 6.73 4.92
N LEU A 194 -0.18 7.58 5.94
CA LEU A 194 -1.45 8.22 6.34
C LEU A 194 -2.09 8.96 5.16
N PHE A 195 -1.33 9.81 4.45
CA PHE A 195 -1.87 10.58 3.35
C PHE A 195 -2.25 9.70 2.15
N HIS A 196 -1.44 8.68 1.84
CA HIS A 196 -1.79 7.70 0.82
C HIS A 196 -3.10 6.97 1.12
N VAL A 197 -3.26 6.48 2.35
CA VAL A 197 -4.49 5.81 2.80
C VAL A 197 -5.68 6.77 2.76
N TYR A 198 -5.49 8.00 3.23
CA TYR A 198 -6.55 9.01 3.22
C TYR A 198 -7.01 9.34 1.80
N ASP A 199 -6.08 9.61 0.87
CA ASP A 199 -6.40 9.89 -0.53
C ASP A 199 -7.05 8.68 -1.21
N HIS A 200 -6.61 7.45 -0.89
CA HIS A 200 -7.26 6.21 -1.34
C HIS A 200 -8.72 6.12 -0.87
N LEU A 201 -8.98 6.52 0.39
CA LEU A 201 -10.34 6.56 0.94
C LEU A 201 -11.20 7.64 0.28
N LEU A 202 -10.64 8.69 -0.33
CA LEU A 202 -11.42 9.73 -1.02
C LEU A 202 -11.93 9.30 -2.39
N LEU A 203 -11.42 8.20 -2.95
CA LEU A 203 -11.84 7.70 -4.25
C LEU A 203 -13.32 7.30 -4.23
N VAL A 204 -14.14 8.04 -4.99
CA VAL A 204 -15.52 7.65 -5.29
C VAL A 204 -15.45 6.47 -6.25
N THR A 205 -16.16 5.38 -5.94
CA THR A 205 -16.33 4.30 -6.92
C THR A 205 -17.34 4.80 -7.94
N PRO A 206 -16.98 5.04 -9.22
CA PRO A 206 -17.95 5.47 -10.20
C PRO A 206 -19.01 4.38 -10.34
N VAL A 207 -20.26 4.75 -10.09
CA VAL A 207 -21.41 3.89 -10.40
C VAL A 207 -21.52 3.91 -11.93
N MET A 208 -20.96 2.90 -12.60
CA MET A 208 -21.32 2.66 -13.99
C MET A 208 -22.76 2.15 -14.00
N SER A 209 -23.65 2.87 -14.66
CA SER A 209 -24.99 2.42 -14.99
C SER A 209 -24.93 1.13 -15.84
N GLU A 210 -26.00 0.32 -15.82
CA GLU A 210 -26.07 -0.86 -16.69
C GLU A 210 -25.92 -0.47 -18.17
N GLU A 211 -26.41 0.72 -18.52
CA GLU A 211 -26.31 1.31 -19.85
C GLU A 211 -24.85 1.60 -20.23
N GLU A 212 -24.07 2.25 -19.35
CA GLU A 212 -22.64 2.51 -19.57
C GLU A 212 -21.83 1.21 -19.66
N MET A 213 -22.17 0.21 -18.84
CA MET A 213 -21.52 -1.09 -18.86
C MET A 213 -21.83 -1.85 -20.17
N ARG A 214 -23.07 -1.77 -20.67
CA ARG A 214 -23.47 -2.32 -21.98
C ARG A 214 -22.85 -1.57 -23.15
N GLU A 215 -22.60 -0.27 -23.04
CA GLU A 215 -21.97 0.51 -24.10
C GLU A 215 -20.48 0.17 -24.25
N ILE A 216 -19.79 -0.09 -23.13
CA ILE A 216 -18.39 -0.52 -23.11
C ILE A 216 -18.23 -1.96 -23.62
N ILE A 217 -19.09 -2.88 -23.17
CA ILE A 217 -19.04 -4.30 -23.56
C ILE A 217 -19.62 -4.51 -24.97
N GLY A 218 -20.63 -3.73 -25.35
CA GLY A 218 -21.36 -3.80 -26.61
C GLY A 218 -20.76 -2.97 -27.74
N SER A 219 -19.61 -2.32 -27.54
CA SER A 219 -18.85 -1.68 -28.62
C SER A 219 -17.93 -2.71 -29.29
N PRO A 220 -18.33 -3.37 -30.40
CA PRO A 220 -17.35 -4.05 -31.23
C PRO A 220 -16.36 -2.99 -31.71
N ALA A 221 -15.07 -3.31 -31.61
CA ALA A 221 -13.98 -2.52 -32.17
C ALA A 221 -14.43 -1.96 -33.52
N ARG A 222 -14.48 -0.62 -33.64
CA ARG A 222 -14.80 0.06 -34.89
C ARG A 222 -13.89 -0.53 -35.96
N SER A 223 -14.47 -1.37 -36.82
CA SER A 223 -13.81 -1.87 -38.01
C SER A 223 -13.39 -0.64 -38.82
N PRO A 224 -12.18 -0.62 -39.40
CA PRO A 224 -11.70 0.54 -40.14
C PRO A 224 -12.68 0.80 -41.29
N VAL A 225 -13.18 2.04 -41.32
CA VAL A 225 -14.08 2.57 -42.36
C VAL A 225 -13.50 2.21 -43.73
N GLN A 226 -14.16 1.27 -44.42
CA GLN A 226 -13.96 1.06 -45.85
C GLN A 226 -14.40 2.34 -46.55
N LYS A 227 -13.43 3.12 -47.04
CA LYS A 227 -13.69 4.16 -48.04
C LYS A 227 -14.27 3.48 -49.29
N PRO A 228 -15.42 3.91 -49.83
CA PRO A 228 -15.88 3.42 -51.11
C PRO A 228 -14.89 3.84 -52.22
N MET A 229 -14.62 2.86 -53.08
CA MET A 229 -13.74 2.89 -54.23
C MET A 229 -14.27 3.85 -55.31
N PRO A 230 -13.46 4.74 -55.90
CA PRO A 230 -13.87 5.51 -57.06
C PRO A 230 -13.65 4.68 -58.34
N THR A 231 -14.70 4.52 -59.13
CA THR A 231 -14.65 4.05 -60.53
C THR A 231 -13.84 5.02 -61.40
N LYS A 232 -12.98 4.45 -62.26
CA LYS A 232 -12.15 5.12 -63.30
C LYS A 232 -12.65 4.66 -64.68
N PRO A 233 -12.22 5.20 -65.84
CA PRO A 233 -11.67 6.53 -66.18
C PRO A 233 -12.43 7.21 -67.36
N GLU A 234 -12.38 8.54 -67.45
CA GLU A 234 -12.40 9.20 -68.76
C GLU A 234 -11.34 10.32 -68.77
N LYS A 235 -10.54 10.35 -69.84
CA LYS A 235 -9.43 11.27 -70.13
C LYS A 235 -9.71 11.81 -71.55
N PRO A 236 -9.03 12.87 -72.06
CA PRO A 236 -8.24 13.90 -71.38
C PRO A 236 -8.48 15.33 -71.94
N ALA A 237 -8.18 16.37 -71.16
CA ALA A 237 -7.68 17.64 -71.71
C ALA A 237 -6.87 18.40 -70.64
N LEU A 238 -5.56 18.51 -70.87
CA LEU A 238 -4.68 19.50 -70.24
C LEU A 238 -4.73 20.77 -71.12
N PRO A 239 -4.55 21.97 -70.54
CA PRO A 239 -3.20 22.51 -70.47
C PRO A 239 -2.83 23.20 -69.15
N LEU A 240 -1.54 23.02 -68.83
CA LEU A 240 -0.63 23.87 -68.07
C LEU A 240 -1.16 25.20 -67.51
N THR A 241 -1.09 25.34 -66.19
CA THR A 241 -0.44 26.50 -65.56
C THR A 241 0.10 26.09 -64.20
N ALA A 242 1.43 26.02 -64.09
CA ALA A 242 2.14 25.93 -62.82
C ALA A 242 2.18 27.33 -62.20
N GLN A 243 1.62 27.48 -61.00
CA GLN A 243 1.99 28.58 -60.10
C GLN A 243 2.31 28.00 -58.72
N PRO A 244 3.52 28.26 -58.18
CA PRO A 244 3.85 27.89 -56.82
C PRO A 244 3.24 28.93 -55.85
N HIS A 245 2.36 28.50 -54.97
CA HIS A 245 2.01 29.30 -53.79
C HIS A 245 3.18 29.26 -52.80
N PRO A 246 3.72 30.42 -52.36
CA PRO A 246 4.72 30.46 -51.30
C PRO A 246 4.05 30.18 -49.94
N LEU A 247 4.72 29.38 -49.11
CA LEU A 247 4.38 29.16 -47.71
C LEU A 247 4.37 30.49 -46.94
N PRO A 248 3.48 30.70 -45.96
CA PRO A 248 3.54 31.86 -45.08
C PRO A 248 4.81 31.82 -44.20
N PRO A 249 5.47 32.96 -43.93
CA PRO A 249 6.67 32.99 -43.10
C PRO A 249 6.35 32.70 -41.63
N LEU A 250 7.20 31.88 -41.00
CA LEU A 250 7.22 31.67 -39.56
C LEU A 250 7.56 32.99 -38.84
N PRO A 251 6.96 33.28 -37.67
CA PRO A 251 7.30 34.46 -36.89
C PRO A 251 8.74 34.39 -36.39
N VAL A 252 9.52 35.42 -36.73
CA VAL A 252 10.90 35.62 -36.28
C VAL A 252 10.90 35.88 -34.77
N ARG A 253 11.57 35.03 -33.99
CA ARG A 253 11.86 35.30 -32.57
C ARG A 253 12.84 36.48 -32.47
N PRO A 254 12.61 37.45 -31.56
CA PRO A 254 13.62 38.48 -31.29
C PRO A 254 14.86 37.87 -30.63
N PRO A 255 16.06 38.44 -30.87
CA PRO A 255 17.29 37.98 -30.24
C PRO A 255 17.28 38.29 -28.73
N MET A 256 17.67 37.31 -27.91
CA MET A 256 17.93 37.52 -26.48
C MET A 256 19.12 38.48 -26.29
N PRO A 257 19.08 39.38 -25.30
CA PRO A 257 20.25 40.18 -24.91
C PRO A 257 21.35 39.27 -24.31
N PRO A 258 22.64 39.63 -24.45
CA PRO A 258 23.73 38.86 -23.90
C PRO A 258 23.69 38.87 -22.36
N SER A 259 23.75 37.69 -21.76
CA SER A 259 23.83 37.53 -20.30
C SER A 259 25.23 37.89 -19.83
N THR A 260 25.35 38.96 -19.04
CA THR A 260 26.61 39.46 -18.43
C THR A 260 26.84 38.90 -17.01
N GLN A 261 26.49 37.64 -16.75
CA GLN A 261 26.89 36.98 -15.51
C GLN A 261 27.98 35.94 -15.76
N PRO A 262 29.17 36.06 -15.15
CA PRO A 262 30.15 34.98 -15.18
C PRO A 262 29.60 33.75 -14.44
N PRO A 263 29.88 32.52 -14.91
CA PRO A 263 29.42 31.32 -14.27
C PRO A 263 30.01 31.18 -12.85
N PRO A 264 29.25 30.65 -11.87
CA PRO A 264 29.80 30.35 -10.55
C PRO A 264 30.88 29.26 -10.65
N PRO A 265 31.90 29.29 -9.76
CA PRO A 265 32.99 28.33 -9.82
C PRO A 265 32.52 26.90 -9.49
N LEU A 266 32.94 25.94 -10.30
CA LEU A 266 32.78 24.51 -10.05
C LEU A 266 33.64 24.09 -8.86
N SER A 267 33.01 23.97 -7.69
CA SER A 267 33.60 23.36 -6.50
C SER A 267 33.33 21.85 -6.47
N SER A 268 34.38 21.09 -6.78
CA SER A 268 34.73 19.73 -6.32
C SER A 268 33.67 18.95 -5.52
N ALA A 269 32.93 18.04 -6.17
CA ALA A 269 32.36 16.82 -5.56
C ALA A 269 31.87 15.79 -6.60
N TYR A 270 32.47 15.75 -7.80
CA TYR A 270 32.15 14.75 -8.83
C TYR A 270 33.37 13.86 -9.12
N GLU A 271 33.80 13.10 -8.12
CA GLU A 271 34.62 11.91 -8.34
C GLU A 271 34.06 10.78 -7.49
N SER A 272 33.11 10.02 -8.06
CA SER A 272 32.85 8.60 -7.77
C SER A 272 31.69 8.07 -8.62
N ARG A 273 31.89 8.03 -9.95
CA ARG A 273 31.19 7.06 -10.79
C ARG A 273 32.21 6.42 -11.70
N ARG A 274 32.80 5.32 -11.21
CA ARG A 274 33.54 4.39 -12.07
C ARG A 274 32.59 3.86 -13.14
N THR A 275 32.97 4.16 -14.37
CA THR A 275 32.61 3.46 -15.58
C THR A 275 32.96 1.98 -15.46
N ILE A 276 32.01 1.09 -15.78
CA ILE A 276 32.33 -0.26 -16.25
C ILE A 276 31.73 -0.37 -17.65
N ARG A 277 32.62 -0.31 -18.64
CA ARG A 277 32.35 -0.64 -20.04
C ARG A 277 32.34 -2.15 -20.21
N LEU A 278 31.50 -2.59 -21.14
CA LEU A 278 31.41 -3.96 -21.65
C LEU A 278 32.70 -4.45 -22.33
N ARG A 279 32.91 -5.77 -22.19
CA ARG A 279 33.57 -6.76 -23.06
C ARG A 279 35.07 -6.65 -23.33
N ASP A 280 35.79 -7.71 -22.94
CA ASP A 280 36.62 -8.46 -23.88
C ASP A 280 36.76 -9.93 -23.45
N ASP A 281 36.71 -10.83 -24.43
CA ASP A 281 36.83 -12.28 -24.33
C ASP A 281 38.25 -12.71 -23.88
N ARG A 282 38.33 -13.67 -22.95
CA ARG A 282 39.17 -14.89 -23.04
C ARG A 282 39.19 -15.70 -21.73
N TYR A 283 39.28 -17.02 -21.90
CA TYR A 283 39.38 -18.12 -20.94
C TYR A 283 38.05 -18.76 -20.49
N LEU A 284 37.61 -19.72 -21.33
CA LEU A 284 36.84 -20.89 -20.90
C LEU A 284 37.80 -21.85 -20.18
N GLU A 285 37.64 -22.04 -18.87
CA GLU A 285 38.14 -23.24 -18.19
C GLU A 285 36.99 -24.26 -18.12
N PRO A 286 37.24 -25.56 -18.33
CA PRO A 286 36.21 -26.59 -18.22
C PRO A 286 35.73 -26.68 -16.77
N ILE A 287 34.44 -26.46 -16.54
CA ILE A 287 33.83 -26.77 -15.25
C ILE A 287 33.78 -28.29 -15.15
N GLU A 288 34.62 -28.87 -14.29
CA GLU A 288 34.44 -30.25 -13.84
C GLU A 288 33.03 -30.37 -13.22
N GLU A 289 32.20 -31.19 -13.87
CA GLU A 289 30.83 -31.43 -13.48
C GLU A 289 30.81 -32.21 -12.16
N MET A 290 30.80 -31.51 -11.03
CA MET A 290 30.58 -32.12 -9.72
C MET A 290 29.20 -32.80 -9.72
N SER A 291 29.24 -34.13 -9.63
CA SER A 291 28.07 -35.00 -9.56
C SER A 291 27.11 -34.52 -8.47
N ARG A 292 25.89 -34.15 -8.87
CA ARG A 292 24.83 -33.76 -7.94
C ARG A 292 24.56 -34.91 -6.96
N PRO A 293 24.61 -34.69 -5.64
CA PRO A 293 24.09 -35.68 -4.70
C PRO A 293 22.57 -35.79 -4.91
N LYS A 294 22.09 -37.03 -5.04
CA LYS A 294 20.65 -37.36 -5.14
C LYS A 294 19.92 -36.74 -3.96
N GLN A 295 18.99 -35.82 -4.22
CA GLN A 295 18.00 -35.42 -3.21
C GLN A 295 17.09 -36.61 -2.95
N THR A 296 17.32 -37.30 -1.84
CA THR A 296 16.29 -38.11 -1.19
C THR A 296 15.31 -37.16 -0.51
N GLU A 297 14.08 -37.12 -1.00
CA GLU A 297 12.97 -36.41 -0.35
C GLU A 297 12.78 -36.94 1.08
N PRO A 298 12.76 -36.09 2.11
CA PRO A 298 12.26 -36.51 3.41
C PRO A 298 10.73 -36.56 3.32
N ARG A 299 10.21 -37.80 3.28
CA ARG A 299 8.81 -38.13 3.49
C ARG A 299 8.38 -37.60 4.87
N ILE A 300 7.56 -36.55 4.90
CA ILE A 300 6.96 -36.06 6.13
C ILE A 300 5.81 -37.01 6.50
N GLU A 301 6.14 -38.07 7.22
CA GLU A 301 5.14 -38.80 7.99
C GLU A 301 4.70 -37.93 9.18
N GLY A 302 3.39 -37.68 9.25
CA GLY A 302 2.79 -36.79 10.23
C GLY A 302 2.88 -37.35 11.65
N ASN A 303 3.59 -36.63 12.53
CA ASN A 303 3.45 -36.81 13.96
C ASN A 303 2.31 -35.93 14.48
N VAL A 304 1.16 -36.56 14.68
CA VAL A 304 0.07 -36.06 15.53
C VAL A 304 0.52 -36.26 16.99
N VAL A 305 0.77 -35.17 17.72
CA VAL A 305 0.98 -35.25 19.17
C VAL A 305 -0.38 -35.08 19.85
N ASP A 306 -0.91 -36.19 20.38
CA ASP A 306 -2.11 -36.24 21.21
C ASP A 306 -1.78 -35.72 22.62
N LEU A 307 -2.34 -34.56 23.00
CA LEU A 307 -2.22 -34.01 24.35
C LEU A 307 -3.40 -34.48 25.23
N LYS A 308 -3.44 -35.80 25.44
CA LYS A 308 -4.09 -36.40 26.61
C LYS A 308 -3.06 -37.25 27.34
N SER A 309 -2.52 -36.74 28.44
CA SER A 309 -2.35 -37.47 29.71
C SER A 309 -1.37 -36.75 30.65
N ARG A 310 -1.88 -36.49 31.87
CA ARG A 310 -1.22 -36.08 33.12
C ARG A 310 -0.95 -34.59 33.32
#